data_AF-A0A919IB70-F1
#
_entry.id   AF-A0A919IB70-F1
#
_cell.length_a   1.000
_cell.length_b   1.000
_cell.length_c   1.000
_cell.angle_alpha   90.00
_cell.angle_beta   90.00
_cell.angle_gamma   90.00
#
_symmetry.space_group_name_H-M   'P 1'
#
loop_
_entity.id
_entity.type
_entity.pdbx_description
1 polymer ?
#
loop_
_entity_poly.entity_id
_entity_poly.type
_entity_poly.pdbx_seq_one_letter_code
_entity_poly.pdbx_strand_id
1 'polypeptide(L)'
;MSRQIKSLATLAPGESVNDFKDRLVKLIPSEVVTAYVTIFGLIKSANQISEALRGWLQWGAFGVLLILTPFYLVLVSNVKSKMQIVFTTIAFVIWVIVVGGPFDKLLGGASGLVGSILLILYTLLIPFFYKG
;
A
#
# COMPACT_ATOMS: atom_id res chain seq x y z
N MET A 1 17.11 15.22 -57.63
CA MET A 1 17.14 15.78 -56.26
C MET A 1 16.38 14.84 -55.33
N SER A 2 17.10 13.93 -54.66
CA SER A 2 16.54 12.93 -53.73
C SER A 2 16.02 13.61 -52.47
N ARG A 3 14.70 13.57 -52.26
CA ARG A 3 14.11 13.88 -50.95
C ARG A 3 14.47 12.72 -50.02
N GLN A 4 15.40 12.97 -49.09
CA GLN A 4 15.64 12.05 -47.99
C GLN A 4 14.38 11.93 -47.16
N ILE A 5 13.71 10.79 -47.25
CA ILE A 5 12.76 10.35 -46.25
C ILE A 5 13.62 10.05 -45.02
N LYS A 6 13.72 11.00 -44.10
CA LYS A 6 14.23 10.72 -42.75
C LYS A 6 13.28 9.70 -42.13
N SER A 7 13.72 8.46 -42.22
CA SER A 7 13.40 7.30 -41.40
C SER A 7 12.38 7.59 -40.30
N LEU A 8 11.16 7.07 -40.49
CA LEU A 8 10.20 6.87 -39.40
C LEU A 8 10.63 5.71 -38.46
N ALA A 9 11.83 5.13 -38.66
CA ALA A 9 12.40 4.09 -37.82
C ALA A 9 13.35 4.69 -36.77
N THR A 10 12.83 5.54 -35.88
CA THR A 10 13.53 5.89 -34.62
C THR A 10 12.59 6.13 -33.44
N LEU A 11 11.38 5.60 -33.49
CA LEU A 11 10.63 5.32 -32.26
C LEU A 11 10.72 3.81 -32.07
N ALA A 12 11.57 3.38 -31.14
CA ALA A 12 11.51 2.02 -30.63
C ALA A 12 10.06 1.73 -30.20
N PRO A 13 9.43 0.64 -30.65
CA PRO A 13 8.11 0.27 -30.15
C PRO A 13 8.28 -0.21 -28.70
N GLY A 14 8.19 0.71 -27.75
CA GLY A 14 8.36 0.43 -26.32
C GLY A 14 8.32 1.65 -25.41
N GLU A 15 8.55 2.86 -25.92
CA GLU A 15 8.49 4.08 -25.12
C GLU A 15 7.27 4.93 -25.45
N SER A 16 6.26 4.88 -24.56
CA SER A 16 5.40 6.02 -24.15
C SER A 16 4.01 5.64 -23.61
N VAL A 17 3.75 4.37 -23.27
CA VAL A 17 2.57 4.01 -22.47
C VAL A 17 3.03 3.59 -21.07
N ASN A 18 3.65 4.52 -20.33
CA ASN A 18 3.67 4.40 -18.86
C ASN A 18 2.26 4.79 -18.39
N ASP A 19 1.33 3.86 -18.56
CA ASP A 19 -0.09 4.08 -18.30
C ASP A 19 -0.26 4.47 -16.84
N PHE A 20 -1.06 5.50 -16.59
CA PHE A 20 -1.42 5.93 -15.24
C PHE A 20 -1.91 4.74 -14.41
N LYS A 21 -2.61 3.79 -15.05
CA LYS A 21 -3.03 2.51 -14.47
C LYS A 21 -1.87 1.61 -14.02
N ASP A 22 -0.80 1.47 -14.80
CA ASP A 22 0.35 0.64 -14.40
C ASP A 22 1.09 1.23 -13.20
N ARG A 23 1.11 2.56 -13.09
CA ARG A 23 1.61 3.22 -11.88
C ARG A 23 0.64 3.04 -10.73
N LEU A 24 -0.67 3.16 -10.95
CA LEU A 24 -1.71 3.01 -9.93
C LEU A 24 -1.78 1.58 -9.36
N VAL A 25 -1.65 0.56 -10.21
CA VAL A 25 -1.59 -0.85 -9.78
C VAL A 25 -0.34 -1.10 -8.93
N LYS A 26 0.79 -0.45 -9.26
CA LYS A 26 2.01 -0.44 -8.43
C LYS A 26 1.88 0.37 -7.12
N LEU A 27 0.82 1.17 -6.95
CA LEU A 27 0.58 1.95 -5.72
C LEU A 27 -0.17 1.18 -4.65
N ILE A 28 -0.84 0.10 -5.00
CA ILE A 28 -1.62 -0.67 -4.03
C ILE A 28 -0.61 -1.45 -3.20
N PRO A 29 -0.57 -1.28 -1.86
CA PRO A 29 0.27 -2.10 -0.99
C PRO A 29 -0.32 -3.52 -0.89
N SER A 30 -0.66 -4.16 -2.01
CA SER A 30 -1.36 -5.43 -2.08
C SER A 30 -0.61 -6.52 -1.33
N GLU A 31 0.71 -6.61 -1.53
CA GLU A 31 1.57 -7.60 -0.90
C GLU A 31 1.65 -7.38 0.61
N VAL A 32 1.91 -6.14 1.04
CA VAL A 32 2.04 -5.80 2.46
C VAL A 32 0.72 -5.94 3.20
N VAL A 33 -0.39 -5.51 2.59
CA VAL A 33 -1.75 -5.67 3.14
C VAL A 33 -2.12 -7.15 3.21
N THR A 34 -1.84 -7.94 2.17
CA THR A 34 -2.09 -9.39 2.19
C THR A 34 -1.28 -10.07 3.29
N ALA A 35 0.01 -9.71 3.43
CA ALA A 35 0.84 -10.21 4.51
C ALA A 35 0.26 -9.84 5.88
N TYR A 36 -0.16 -8.59 6.06
CA TYR A 36 -0.77 -8.12 7.30
C TYR A 36 -2.05 -8.89 7.65
N VAL A 37 -2.99 -8.97 6.69
CA VAL A 37 -4.28 -9.66 6.88
C VAL A 37 -4.06 -11.14 7.22
N THR A 38 -3.10 -11.78 6.54
CA THR A 38 -2.74 -13.18 6.80
C THR A 38 -2.19 -13.35 8.21
N ILE A 39 -1.21 -12.53 8.60
CA ILE A 39 -0.62 -12.57 9.95
C ILE A 39 -1.69 -12.30 11.01
N PHE A 40 -2.55 -11.31 10.78
CA PHE A 40 -3.66 -10.99 11.68
C PHE A 40 -4.64 -12.15 11.84
N GLY A 41 -5.00 -12.81 10.75
CA GLY A 41 -5.85 -14.01 10.75
C GLY A 41 -5.23 -15.15 11.55
N LEU A 42 -3.93 -15.42 11.34
CA LEU A 42 -3.19 -16.42 12.09
C LEU A 42 -3.17 -16.12 13.59
N ILE A 43 -2.83 -14.88 13.97
CA ILE A 43 -2.84 -14.43 15.38
C ILE A 43 -4.23 -14.60 16.01
N LYS A 44 -5.30 -14.23 15.29
CA LYS A 44 -6.68 -14.33 15.78
C LYS A 44 -7.12 -15.78 15.97
N SER A 45 -6.69 -16.68 15.08
CA SER A 45 -7.00 -18.12 15.14
C SER A 45 -6.25 -18.87 16.24
N ALA A 46 -5.17 -18.31 16.78
CA ALA A 46 -4.39 -18.94 17.83
C ALA A 46 -5.14 -18.86 19.18
N ASN A 47 -5.87 -19.91 19.54
CA ASN A 47 -6.67 -19.97 20.79
C ASN A 47 -5.83 -20.20 22.06
N GLN A 48 -4.56 -20.60 21.92
CA GLN A 48 -3.69 -20.97 23.04
C GLN A 48 -2.86 -19.80 23.60
N ILE A 49 -2.92 -18.62 22.98
CA ILE A 49 -2.16 -17.44 23.41
C ILE A 49 -3.02 -16.50 24.27
N SER A 50 -2.40 -15.87 25.26
CA SER A 50 -3.08 -14.87 26.09
C SER A 50 -3.46 -13.61 25.29
N GLU A 51 -4.51 -12.91 25.73
CA GLU A 51 -4.95 -11.64 25.12
C GLU A 51 -3.87 -10.56 25.12
N ALA A 52 -3.01 -10.55 26.14
CA ALA A 52 -1.87 -9.64 26.21
C ALA A 52 -0.85 -9.95 25.11
N LEU A 53 -0.46 -11.22 24.98
CA LEU A 53 0.49 -11.68 23.96
C LEU A 53 -0.08 -11.42 22.56
N ARG A 54 -1.36 -11.73 22.33
CA ARG A 54 -2.07 -11.43 21.08
C ARG A 54 -1.96 -9.96 20.67
N GLY A 55 -2.18 -9.04 21.61
CA GLY A 55 -2.02 -7.61 21.37
C GLY A 55 -0.57 -7.23 20.99
N TRP A 56 0.42 -7.77 21.70
CA TRP A 56 1.83 -7.55 21.39
C TRP A 56 2.23 -8.06 20.00
N LEU A 57 1.73 -9.24 19.59
CA LEU A 57 1.96 -9.77 18.24
C LEU A 57 1.32 -8.88 17.17
N GLN A 58 0.12 -8.35 17.41
CA GLN A 58 -0.54 -7.44 16.47
C GLN A 58 0.24 -6.13 16.31
N TRP A 59 0.73 -5.54 17.42
CA TRP A 59 1.60 -4.36 17.40
C TRP A 59 2.95 -4.64 16.72
N GLY A 60 3.55 -5.80 17.01
CA GLY A 60 4.80 -6.23 16.38
C GLY A 60 4.64 -6.40 14.87
N ALA A 61 3.59 -7.09 14.43
CA ALA A 61 3.28 -7.26 13.01
C ALA A 61 3.05 -5.91 12.31
N PHE A 62 2.29 -5.00 12.94
CA PHE A 62 2.10 -3.65 12.43
C PHE A 62 3.43 -2.90 12.31
N GLY A 63 4.24 -2.85 13.36
CA GLY A 63 5.51 -2.12 13.36
C GLY A 63 6.51 -2.65 12.33
N VAL A 64 6.65 -3.97 12.24
CA VAL A 64 7.55 -4.61 11.26
C VAL A 64 7.09 -4.29 9.83
N LEU A 65 5.81 -4.46 9.52
CA LEU A 65 5.29 -4.21 8.17
C LEU A 65 5.27 -2.71 7.82
N LEU A 66 5.08 -1.83 8.82
CA LEU A 66 5.16 -0.38 8.63
C LEU A 66 6.56 0.06 8.21
N ILE A 67 7.61 -0.52 8.81
CA ILE A 67 9.01 -0.24 8.44
C ILE A 67 9.36 -0.94 7.12
N LEU A 68 8.84 -2.15 6.90
CA LEU A 68 9.09 -2.91 5.69
C LEU A 68 8.47 -2.24 4.46
N THR A 69 7.32 -1.57 4.58
CA THR A 69 6.62 -0.92 3.45
C THR A 69 7.50 0.07 2.68
N PRO A 70 8.06 1.14 3.29
CA PRO A 70 8.91 2.08 2.57
C PRO A 70 10.21 1.42 2.11
N PHE A 71 10.76 0.47 2.87
CA PHE A 71 11.99 -0.24 2.50
C PHE A 71 11.78 -1.11 1.25
N TYR A 72 10.67 -1.85 1.21
CA TYR A 72 10.28 -2.69 0.08
C TYR A 72 10.05 -1.85 -1.18
N LEU A 73 9.36 -0.71 -1.07
CA LEU A 73 9.12 0.19 -2.20
C LEU A 73 10.41 0.75 -2.80
N VAL A 74 11.39 1.07 -1.95
CA VAL A 74 12.68 1.62 -2.41
C VAL A 74 13.57 0.53 -3.01
N LEU A 75 13.73 -0.61 -2.32
CA LEU A 75 14.67 -1.64 -2.72
C LEU A 75 14.13 -2.56 -3.81
N VAL A 76 12.88 -3.00 -3.69
CA VAL A 76 12.29 -4.00 -4.58
C VAL A 76 11.56 -3.33 -5.73
N SER A 77 10.74 -2.31 -5.45
CA SER A 77 9.93 -1.64 -6.48
C SER A 77 10.63 -0.46 -7.16
N ASN A 78 11.86 -0.12 -6.73
CA ASN A 78 12.69 0.98 -7.26
C ASN A 78 11.93 2.33 -7.35
N VAL A 79 11.01 2.58 -6.42
CA VAL A 79 10.20 3.80 -6.40
C VAL A 79 11.07 4.99 -5.99
N LYS A 80 11.19 5.98 -6.88
CA LYS A 80 11.98 7.21 -6.64
C LYS A 80 11.15 8.38 -6.11
N SER A 81 9.82 8.33 -6.29
CA SER A 81 8.94 9.40 -5.82
C SER A 81 8.71 9.29 -4.32
N LYS A 82 9.20 10.28 -3.55
CA LYS A 82 8.97 10.34 -2.10
C LYS A 82 7.49 10.44 -1.76
N MET A 83 6.71 11.16 -2.56
CA MET A 83 5.26 11.30 -2.36
C MET A 83 4.55 9.96 -2.54
N GLN A 84 4.97 9.17 -3.53
CA GLN A 84 4.45 7.82 -3.72
C GLN A 84 4.68 6.92 -2.50
N ILE A 85 5.90 6.93 -1.94
CA ILE A 85 6.23 6.15 -0.75
C ILE A 85 5.35 6.57 0.44
N VAL A 86 5.16 7.88 0.63
CA VAL A 86 4.33 8.42 1.72
C VAL A 86 2.88 7.99 1.56
N PHE A 87 2.29 8.14 0.37
CA PHE A 87 0.91 7.72 0.11
C PHE A 87 0.75 6.21 0.30
N THR A 88 1.64 5.37 -0.23
CA THR A 88 1.52 3.92 -0.04
C THR A 88 1.68 3.52 1.43
N THR A 89 2.54 4.20 2.19
CA THR A 89 2.70 3.95 3.63
C THR A 89 1.45 4.36 4.43
N ILE A 90 0.84 5.51 4.11
CA ILE A 90 -0.42 5.94 4.73
C ILE A 90 -1.56 4.97 4.40
N ALA A 91 -1.63 4.52 3.14
CA ALA A 91 -2.62 3.54 2.69
C ALA A 91 -2.55 2.25 3.52
N PHE A 92 -1.34 1.77 3.79
CA PHE A 92 -1.11 0.61 4.65
C PHE A 92 -1.64 0.82 6.08
N VAL A 93 -1.36 1.98 6.69
CA VAL A 93 -1.86 2.30 8.04
C VAL A 93 -3.39 2.29 8.09
N ILE A 94 -4.05 2.88 7.08
CA ILE A 94 -5.51 2.90 7.00
C ILE A 94 -6.06 1.46 6.89
N TRP A 95 -5.42 0.62 6.08
CA TRP A 95 -5.79 -0.80 5.97
C TRP A 95 -5.68 -1.56 7.30
N VAL A 96 -4.66 -1.27 8.10
CA VAL A 96 -4.49 -1.88 9.43
C VAL A 96 -5.63 -1.49 10.37
N ILE A 97 -6.13 -0.25 10.28
CA ILE A 97 -7.29 0.22 11.03
C ILE A 97 -8.56 -0.52 10.60
N VAL A 98 -8.78 -0.68 9.28
CA VAL A 98 -9.93 -1.41 8.71
C VAL A 98 -10.01 -2.84 9.24
N VAL A 99 -8.86 -3.54 9.28
CA VAL A 99 -8.79 -4.94 9.72
C VAL A 99 -9.10 -5.11 11.21
N GLY A 100 -9.06 -4.05 12.00
CA GLY A 100 -9.27 -4.12 13.45
C GLY A 100 -8.11 -4.80 14.16
N GLY A 101 -6.90 -4.43 13.74
CA GLY A 101 -5.64 -4.83 14.34
C GLY A 101 -5.41 -4.27 15.75
N PRO A 102 -4.21 -3.75 16.04
CA PRO A 102 -3.89 -3.20 17.36
C PRO A 102 -4.79 -2.01 17.78
N PHE A 103 -5.46 -1.38 16.81
CA PHE A 103 -6.31 -0.21 17.01
C PHE A 103 -7.73 -0.52 17.45
N ASP A 104 -8.18 -1.78 17.38
CA ASP A 104 -9.58 -2.14 17.70
C ASP A 104 -9.92 -1.83 19.16
N LYS A 105 -9.01 -2.16 20.09
CA LYS A 105 -9.14 -1.81 21.51
C LYS A 105 -9.11 -0.29 21.75
N LEU A 106 -8.32 0.45 20.97
CA LEU A 106 -8.21 1.92 21.10
C LEU A 106 -9.47 2.64 20.58
N LEU A 107 -10.14 2.07 19.59
CA LEU A 107 -11.34 2.62 18.95
C LEU A 107 -12.64 2.04 19.51
N GLY A 108 -12.59 1.30 20.62
CA GLY A 108 -13.77 0.72 21.27
C GLY A 108 -14.55 -0.26 20.40
N GLY A 109 -13.88 -1.01 19.51
CA GLY A 109 -14.53 -1.95 18.59
C GLY A 109 -15.06 -1.32 17.30
N ALA A 110 -14.91 0.00 17.11
CA ALA A 110 -15.39 0.72 15.94
C ALA A 110 -14.35 0.80 14.80
N SER A 111 -13.22 0.07 14.90
CA SER A 111 -12.13 0.19 13.93
C SER A 111 -12.52 -0.18 12.51
N GLY A 112 -13.42 -1.15 12.34
CA GLY A 112 -13.96 -1.53 11.03
C GLY A 112 -14.69 -0.35 10.37
N LEU A 113 -15.62 0.29 11.10
CA LEU A 113 -16.37 1.44 10.60
C LEU A 113 -15.46 2.64 10.32
N VAL A 114 -14.62 3.01 11.30
CA VAL A 114 -13.70 4.14 11.18
C VAL A 114 -12.72 3.91 10.03
N GLY A 115 -12.16 2.71 9.95
CA GLY A 115 -11.24 2.30 8.90
C GLY A 115 -11.88 2.35 7.52
N SER A 116 -13.11 1.83 7.36
CA SER A 116 -13.81 1.87 6.08
C SER A 116 -14.09 3.31 5.62
N ILE A 117 -14.52 4.20 6.52
CA ILE A 117 -14.73 5.62 6.21
C ILE A 117 -13.40 6.26 5.76
N LEU A 118 -12.33 6.04 6.52
CA LEU A 118 -11.00 6.56 6.18
C LEU A 118 -10.53 6.04 4.83
N LEU A 119 -10.75 4.76 4.52
CA LEU A 119 -10.34 4.15 3.25
C LEU A 119 -11.12 4.71 2.05
N ILE A 120 -12.42 4.95 2.21
CA ILE A 120 -13.24 5.60 1.18
C ILE A 120 -12.74 7.05 0.95
N LEU A 121 -12.58 7.83 2.02
CA LEU A 121 -12.09 9.20 1.90
C LEU A 121 -10.70 9.24 1.26
N TYR A 122 -9.81 8.34 1.68
CA TYR A 122 -8.45 8.27 1.19
C TYR A 122 -8.40 7.93 -0.30
N THR A 123 -9.16 6.94 -0.75
CA THR A 123 -9.21 6.55 -2.17
C THR A 123 -9.80 7.66 -3.04
N LEU A 124 -10.80 8.41 -2.55
CA LEU A 124 -11.38 9.55 -3.27
C LEU A 124 -10.47 10.78 -3.30
N LEU A 125 -9.68 11.01 -2.26
CA LEU A 125 -8.84 12.20 -2.13
C LEU A 125 -7.49 12.08 -2.84
N ILE A 126 -6.89 10.89 -2.91
CA ILE A 126 -5.56 10.68 -3.54
C ILE A 126 -5.45 11.34 -4.93
N PRO A 127 -6.41 11.18 -5.87
CA PRO A 127 -6.29 11.72 -7.23
C PRO A 127 -6.14 13.25 -7.27
N PHE A 128 -6.63 13.97 -6.26
CA PHE A 128 -6.51 15.43 -6.18
C PHE A 128 -5.10 15.87 -5.77
N PHE A 129 -4.38 15.04 -5.02
CA PHE A 129 -3.04 15.36 -4.51
C PHE A 129 -1.91 14.74 -5.33
N TYR A 130 -2.18 13.63 -6.03
CA TYR A 130 -1.19 12.96 -6.87
C TYR A 130 -1.27 13.45 -8.32
N LYS A 131 -0.48 14.48 -8.65
CA LYS A 131 -0.19 14.86 -10.05
C LYS A 131 0.95 13.97 -10.55
N GLY A 132 0.63 13.06 -11.47
CA GLY A 132 1.52 12.02 -11.99
C GLY A 132 2.77 12.53 -12.72
#